data_AF-A0A2G4SQD7-F1
#
_entry.id   AF-A0A2G4SQD7-F1
#
_cell.length_a   1.000
_cell.length_b   1.000
_cell.length_c   1.000
_cell.angle_alpha   90.00
_cell.angle_beta   90.00
_cell.angle_gamma   90.00
#
_symmetry.space_group_name_H-M   'P 1'
#
loop_
_entity.id
_entity.type
_entity.pdbx_description
1 polymer ?
#
loop_
_entity_poly.entity_id
_entity_poly.type
_entity_poly.pdbx_seq_one_letter_code
_entity_poly.pdbx_strand_id
1 'polypeptide(L)'
;MPTATTTTDEINLHRLLIHCEEKLKSQPVDAWSALEKAKFATYVQYLSRLQSKINNNTVVKDYASRIAACSKAISQYKVLQVDKGIQEARLVKKKHLEELQLLEKPEPDWLINLKRQEQEKAEKKASFERNKTNTPKETKENEIRQRTGGKRDETFDLEHVLQHHRQIHDELTTDLSRMAEQLKKNSQAFGDTLSKDEIVLRDAQKAVEHNLKRMTTERQRLDKHYSKSWKTSFMTFGVVLFVCIMFILVFFTIKFLPKA
;
A
#
# COMPACT_ATOMS: atom_id res chain seq x y z
N MET A 1 -45.17 -28.86 23.64
CA MET A 1 -44.18 -28.37 22.67
C MET A 1 -44.58 -26.97 22.23
N PRO A 2 -43.68 -25.99 22.35
CA PRO A 2 -43.59 -24.95 21.33
C PRO A 2 -42.13 -24.78 20.88
N THR A 3 -41.97 -24.77 19.56
CA THR A 3 -40.75 -24.62 18.79
C THR A 3 -40.10 -23.26 19.03
N ALA A 4 -38.80 -23.27 19.36
CA ALA A 4 -37.97 -22.07 19.40
C ALA A 4 -38.10 -21.33 18.06
N THR A 5 -38.63 -20.11 18.10
CA THR A 5 -38.73 -19.21 16.96
C THR A 5 -37.31 -18.88 16.48
N THR A 6 -36.90 -19.48 15.36
CA THR A 6 -35.68 -19.13 14.65
C THR A 6 -35.71 -17.63 14.35
N THR A 7 -34.74 -16.89 14.89
CA THR A 7 -34.77 -15.42 14.80
C THR A 7 -34.57 -15.04 13.33
N THR A 8 -35.24 -14.02 12.81
CA THR A 8 -35.11 -13.59 11.39
C THR A 8 -33.64 -13.37 11.00
N ASP A 9 -32.83 -12.93 11.95
CA ASP A 9 -31.38 -12.77 11.84
C ASP A 9 -30.62 -14.09 11.64
N GLU A 10 -31.05 -15.18 12.28
CA GLU A 10 -30.50 -16.53 12.07
C GLU A 10 -30.79 -17.03 10.66
N ILE A 11 -32.01 -16.83 10.17
CA ILE A 11 -32.42 -17.21 8.81
C ILE A 11 -31.62 -16.42 7.76
N ASN A 12 -31.45 -15.12 7.97
CA ASN A 12 -30.66 -14.25 7.10
C ASN A 12 -29.17 -14.62 7.12
N LEU A 13 -28.60 -14.92 8.31
CA LEU A 13 -27.24 -15.44 8.45
C LEU A 13 -27.06 -16.72 7.62
N HIS A 14 -27.98 -17.66 7.76
CA HIS A 14 -27.91 -18.96 7.14
C HIS A 14 -28.00 -18.88 5.62
N ARG A 15 -28.91 -18.06 5.09
CA ARG A 15 -29.11 -17.84 3.66
C ARG A 15 -27.89 -17.16 3.02
N LEU A 16 -27.34 -16.14 3.69
CA LEU A 16 -26.15 -15.45 3.19
C LEU A 16 -24.91 -16.35 3.23
N LEU A 17 -24.79 -17.20 4.25
CA LEU A 17 -23.69 -18.14 4.39
C LEU A 17 -23.72 -19.22 3.29
N ILE A 18 -24.89 -19.75 2.99
CA ILE A 18 -25.08 -20.69 1.86
C ILE A 18 -24.69 -20.01 0.55
N HIS A 19 -25.13 -18.77 0.32
CA HIS A 19 -24.76 -18.02 -0.88
C HIS A 19 -23.24 -17.80 -0.98
N CYS A 20 -22.57 -17.49 0.13
CA CYS A 20 -21.11 -17.34 0.16
C CYS A 20 -20.39 -18.66 -0.15
N GLU A 21 -20.84 -19.78 0.41
CA GLU A 21 -20.24 -21.11 0.17
C GLU A 21 -20.48 -21.61 -1.26
N GLU A 22 -21.68 -21.42 -1.77
CA GLU A 22 -22.02 -21.78 -3.15
C GLU A 22 -21.20 -20.97 -4.13
N LYS A 23 -20.99 -19.68 -3.86
CA LYS A 23 -20.11 -18.82 -4.65
C LYS A 23 -18.63 -19.25 -4.57
N LEU A 24 -18.17 -19.78 -3.43
CA LEU A 24 -16.83 -20.37 -3.30
C LEU A 24 -16.67 -21.68 -4.08
N LYS A 25 -17.75 -22.49 -4.15
CA LYS A 25 -17.76 -23.76 -4.90
C LYS A 25 -17.87 -23.54 -6.41
N SER A 26 -18.65 -22.55 -6.84
CA SER A 26 -18.93 -22.31 -8.25
C SER A 26 -17.73 -21.69 -8.99
N GLN A 27 -16.91 -20.91 -8.30
CA GLN A 27 -15.82 -20.17 -8.96
C GLN A 27 -14.61 -20.01 -8.02
N PRO A 28 -13.40 -20.45 -8.44
CA PRO A 28 -12.20 -20.28 -7.63
C PRO A 28 -11.93 -18.79 -7.43
N VAL A 29 -11.56 -18.42 -6.20
CA VAL A 29 -11.36 -17.02 -5.76
C VAL A 29 -10.42 -16.24 -6.68
N ASP A 30 -9.50 -16.90 -7.38
CA ASP A 30 -8.57 -16.23 -8.30
C ASP A 30 -9.27 -15.62 -9.53
N ALA A 31 -10.34 -16.26 -10.02
CA ALA A 31 -11.09 -15.85 -11.23
C ALA A 31 -12.08 -14.69 -10.99
N TRP A 32 -12.27 -14.24 -9.74
CA TRP A 32 -13.18 -13.14 -9.46
C TRP A 32 -12.55 -11.79 -9.84
N SER A 33 -13.39 -10.87 -10.31
CA SER A 33 -12.99 -9.46 -10.48
C SER A 33 -12.69 -8.80 -9.12
N ALA A 34 -11.86 -7.76 -9.11
CA ALA A 34 -11.54 -7.01 -7.89
C ALA A 34 -12.81 -6.49 -7.17
N LEU A 35 -13.84 -6.14 -7.94
CA LEU A 35 -15.13 -5.68 -7.42
C LEU A 35 -15.91 -6.81 -6.73
N GLU A 36 -15.95 -8.00 -7.32
CA GLU A 36 -16.63 -9.16 -6.72
C GLU A 36 -15.94 -9.62 -5.44
N LYS A 37 -14.61 -9.52 -5.40
CA LYS A 37 -13.79 -9.79 -4.22
C LYS A 37 -14.08 -8.79 -3.10
N ALA A 38 -14.19 -7.50 -3.43
CA ALA A 38 -14.57 -6.46 -2.46
C ALA A 38 -15.99 -6.67 -1.91
N LYS A 39 -16.97 -6.97 -2.77
CA LYS A 39 -18.34 -7.31 -2.36
C LYS A 39 -18.37 -8.56 -1.47
N PHE A 40 -17.56 -9.56 -1.76
CA PHE A 40 -17.48 -10.75 -0.92
C PHE A 40 -16.86 -10.45 0.45
N ALA A 41 -15.84 -9.58 0.50
CA ALA A 41 -15.26 -9.12 1.76
C ALA A 41 -16.27 -8.36 2.64
N THR A 42 -17.13 -7.53 2.05
CA THR A 42 -18.19 -6.85 2.79
C THR A 42 -19.26 -7.82 3.29
N TYR A 43 -19.63 -8.84 2.49
CA TYR A 43 -20.53 -9.91 2.94
C TYR A 43 -19.96 -10.67 4.13
N VAL A 44 -18.66 -10.98 4.15
CA VAL A 44 -18.04 -11.67 5.29
C VAL A 44 -17.92 -10.78 6.52
N GLN A 45 -17.66 -9.47 6.36
CA GLN A 45 -17.73 -8.52 7.47
C GLN A 45 -19.15 -8.43 8.05
N TYR A 46 -20.16 -8.42 7.18
CA TYR A 46 -21.56 -8.42 7.59
C TYR A 46 -21.94 -9.72 8.33
N LEU A 47 -21.51 -10.88 7.82
CA LEU A 47 -21.68 -12.18 8.50
C LEU A 47 -21.02 -12.20 9.88
N SER A 48 -19.81 -11.65 10.01
CA SER A 48 -19.12 -11.54 11.31
C SER A 48 -19.86 -10.62 12.27
N ARG A 49 -20.46 -9.53 11.79
CA ARG A 49 -21.25 -8.59 12.58
C ARG A 49 -22.60 -9.17 13.00
N LEU A 50 -23.24 -9.96 12.12
CA LEU A 50 -24.47 -10.68 12.44
C LEU A 50 -24.19 -11.77 13.47
N GLN A 51 -23.07 -12.48 13.32
CA GLN A 51 -22.63 -13.48 14.27
C GLN A 51 -22.39 -12.93 15.68
N SER A 52 -21.81 -11.74 15.84
CA SER A 52 -21.63 -11.14 17.17
C SER A 52 -22.96 -10.77 17.83
N LYS A 53 -23.98 -10.40 17.05
CA LYS A 53 -25.35 -10.14 17.55
C LYS A 53 -26.08 -11.42 17.99
N ILE A 54 -25.83 -12.56 17.33
CA ILE A 54 -26.57 -13.82 17.52
C ILE A 54 -25.86 -14.77 18.52
N ASN A 55 -24.73 -14.38 19.12
CA ASN A 55 -23.81 -15.23 19.92
C ASN A 55 -24.37 -15.91 21.20
N ASN A 56 -25.70 -15.99 21.36
CA ASN A 56 -26.40 -16.59 22.48
C ASN A 56 -26.94 -18.01 22.20
N ASN A 57 -26.75 -18.56 20.98
CA ASN A 57 -27.39 -19.82 20.58
C ASN A 57 -26.39 -20.88 20.09
N THR A 58 -26.56 -22.14 20.52
CA THR A 58 -25.62 -23.25 20.28
C THR A 58 -25.48 -23.66 18.81
N VAL A 59 -26.48 -23.39 17.98
CA VAL A 59 -26.48 -23.63 16.52
C VAL A 59 -25.47 -22.74 15.79
N VAL A 60 -25.08 -21.60 16.38
CA VAL A 60 -24.14 -20.62 15.81
C VAL A 60 -22.70 -21.17 15.71
N LYS A 61 -22.37 -22.23 16.43
CA LYS A 61 -21.04 -22.85 16.40
C LYS A 61 -20.71 -23.49 15.05
N ASP A 62 -21.71 -24.07 14.37
CA ASP A 62 -21.52 -24.64 13.03
C ASP A 62 -21.33 -23.52 11.99
N TYR A 63 -22.08 -22.42 12.09
CA TYR A 63 -21.87 -21.25 11.23
C TYR A 63 -20.53 -20.55 11.51
N ALA A 64 -20.02 -20.60 12.74
CA ALA A 64 -18.74 -19.99 13.11
C ALA A 64 -17.53 -20.60 12.40
N SER A 65 -17.46 -21.93 12.30
CA SER A 65 -16.38 -22.61 11.59
C SER A 65 -16.44 -22.31 10.08
N ARG A 66 -17.65 -22.24 9.53
CA ARG A 66 -17.92 -21.96 8.10
C ARG A 66 -17.63 -20.50 7.72
N ILE A 67 -17.99 -19.55 8.58
CA ILE A 67 -17.61 -18.12 8.43
C ILE A 67 -16.10 -17.96 8.54
N ALA A 68 -15.46 -18.69 9.46
CA ALA A 68 -13.99 -18.67 9.58
C ALA A 68 -13.30 -19.23 8.32
N ALA A 69 -13.86 -20.26 7.69
CA ALA A 69 -13.37 -20.76 6.40
C ALA A 69 -13.50 -19.71 5.29
N CYS A 70 -14.64 -19.03 5.18
CA CYS A 70 -14.84 -17.92 4.22
C CYS A 70 -13.90 -16.73 4.50
N SER A 71 -13.72 -16.37 5.77
CA SER A 71 -12.78 -15.31 6.19
C SER A 71 -11.34 -15.68 5.88
N LYS A 72 -10.96 -16.96 6.02
CA LYS A 72 -9.61 -17.46 5.70
C LYS A 72 -9.31 -17.36 4.21
N ALA A 73 -10.28 -17.70 3.37
CA ALA A 73 -10.16 -17.54 1.92
C ALA A 73 -9.94 -16.07 1.51
N ILE A 74 -10.63 -15.13 2.16
CA ILE A 74 -10.41 -13.69 1.93
C ILE A 74 -9.04 -13.23 2.47
N SER A 75 -8.62 -13.69 3.64
CA SER A 75 -7.33 -13.27 4.21
C SER A 75 -6.17 -13.77 3.35
N GLN A 76 -6.24 -15.00 2.84
CA GLN A 76 -5.25 -15.52 1.89
C GLN A 76 -5.20 -14.67 0.62
N TYR A 77 -6.34 -14.20 0.11
CA TYR A 77 -6.37 -13.28 -1.01
C TYR A 77 -5.79 -11.89 -0.68
N LYS A 78 -6.15 -11.30 0.47
CA LYS A 78 -5.66 -9.97 0.87
C LYS A 78 -4.13 -9.98 1.05
N VAL A 79 -3.59 -11.07 1.58
CA VAL A 79 -2.14 -11.33 1.65
C VAL A 79 -1.54 -11.46 0.24
N LEU A 80 -2.16 -12.25 -0.65
CA LEU A 80 -1.71 -12.40 -2.03
C LEU A 80 -1.71 -11.08 -2.81
N GLN A 81 -2.66 -10.17 -2.52
CA GLN A 81 -2.76 -8.86 -3.13
C GLN A 81 -1.69 -7.89 -2.61
N VAL A 82 -1.40 -7.92 -1.30
CA VAL A 82 -0.29 -7.14 -0.72
C VAL A 82 1.05 -7.62 -1.28
N ASP A 83 1.24 -8.94 -1.39
CA ASP A 83 2.41 -9.52 -2.03
C ASP A 83 2.56 -9.08 -3.50
N LYS A 84 1.49 -9.17 -4.29
CA LYS A 84 1.48 -8.70 -5.69
C LYS A 84 1.81 -7.20 -5.79
N GLY A 85 1.20 -6.37 -4.95
CA GLY A 85 1.47 -4.93 -4.92
C GLY A 85 2.91 -4.60 -4.55
N ILE A 86 3.51 -5.36 -3.63
CA ILE A 86 4.93 -5.22 -3.27
C ILE A 86 5.84 -5.63 -4.45
N GLN A 87 5.53 -6.71 -5.17
CA GLN A 87 6.31 -7.12 -6.35
C GLN A 87 6.21 -6.09 -7.48
N GLU A 88 5.02 -5.56 -7.74
CA GLU A 88 4.80 -4.50 -8.72
C GLU A 88 5.57 -3.23 -8.34
N ALA A 89 5.53 -2.81 -7.07
CA ALA A 89 6.31 -1.68 -6.56
C ALA A 89 7.82 -1.89 -6.71
N ARG A 90 8.33 -3.11 -6.43
CA ARG A 90 9.74 -3.46 -6.65
C ARG A 90 10.13 -3.41 -8.13
N LEU A 91 9.26 -3.88 -9.02
CA LEU A 91 9.47 -3.79 -10.47
C LEU A 91 9.52 -2.34 -10.94
N VAL A 92 8.62 -1.49 -10.43
CA VAL A 92 8.61 -0.04 -10.73
C VAL A 92 9.89 0.62 -10.23
N LYS A 93 10.34 0.32 -9.00
CA LYS A 93 11.63 0.79 -8.49
C LYS A 93 12.80 0.36 -9.38
N LYS A 94 12.80 -0.91 -9.83
CA LYS A 94 13.85 -1.45 -10.69
C LYS A 94 13.88 -0.74 -12.04
N LYS A 95 12.71 -0.55 -12.66
CA LYS A 95 12.56 0.21 -13.92
C LYS A 95 13.03 1.64 -13.78
N HIS A 96 12.63 2.35 -12.73
CA HIS A 96 13.10 3.72 -12.50
C HIS A 96 14.60 3.79 -12.24
N LEU A 97 15.17 2.84 -11.51
CA LEU A 97 16.61 2.79 -11.29
C LEU A 97 17.38 2.53 -12.59
N GLU A 98 16.86 1.64 -13.44
CA GLU A 98 17.42 1.32 -14.76
C GLU A 98 17.27 2.50 -15.73
N GLU A 99 16.15 3.22 -15.70
CA GLU A 99 15.92 4.45 -16.46
C GLU A 99 16.88 5.56 -16.01
N LEU A 100 17.11 5.71 -14.71
CA LEU A 100 18.12 6.63 -14.18
C LEU A 100 19.53 6.23 -14.60
N GLN A 101 19.86 4.95 -14.66
CA GLN A 101 21.15 4.46 -15.17
C GLN A 101 21.33 4.72 -16.67
N LEU A 102 20.25 4.65 -17.46
CA LEU A 102 20.25 5.02 -18.87
C LEU A 102 20.42 6.53 -19.09
N LEU A 103 19.84 7.34 -18.22
CA LEU A 103 20.01 8.79 -18.20
C LEU A 103 21.39 9.21 -17.67
N GLU A 104 21.99 8.41 -16.80
CA GLU A 104 23.41 8.49 -16.38
C GLU A 104 24.33 7.91 -17.46
N LYS A 105 24.12 8.31 -18.72
CA LYS A 105 25.15 8.15 -19.75
C LYS A 105 26.41 8.90 -19.28
N PRO A 106 27.62 8.34 -19.42
CA PRO A 106 28.86 9.07 -19.15
C PRO A 106 28.83 10.37 -19.96
N GLU A 107 29.33 11.48 -19.37
CA GLU A 107 29.47 12.75 -20.08
C GLU A 107 30.06 12.45 -21.47
N PRO A 108 29.38 12.82 -22.56
CA PRO A 108 29.80 12.38 -23.88
C PRO A 108 31.24 12.84 -24.14
N ASP A 109 32.07 12.00 -24.75
CA ASP A 109 33.53 12.22 -24.85
C ASP A 109 33.89 13.61 -25.40
N TRP A 110 33.04 14.17 -26.28
CA TRP A 110 33.20 15.52 -26.80
C TRP A 110 33.10 16.62 -25.72
N LEU A 111 32.24 16.46 -24.72
CA LEU A 111 32.06 17.41 -23.62
C LEU A 111 33.25 17.39 -22.67
N ILE A 112 33.79 16.19 -22.39
CA ILE A 112 35.01 16.01 -21.60
C ILE A 112 36.19 16.68 -22.32
N ASN A 113 36.30 16.46 -23.63
CA ASN A 113 37.35 17.07 -24.46
C ASN A 113 37.17 18.59 -24.58
N LEU A 114 35.94 19.10 -24.58
CA LEU A 114 35.67 20.53 -24.63
C LEU A 114 36.05 21.22 -23.31
N LYS A 115 35.65 20.66 -22.15
CA LYS A 115 36.10 21.15 -20.83
C LYS A 115 37.62 21.13 -20.72
N ARG A 116 38.27 20.06 -21.22
CA ARG A 116 39.74 19.97 -21.25
C ARG A 116 40.36 21.06 -22.12
N GLN A 117 39.80 21.32 -23.31
CA GLN A 117 40.25 22.43 -24.16
C GLN A 117 40.05 23.80 -23.51
N GLU A 118 38.94 24.02 -22.82
CA GLU A 118 38.70 25.28 -22.11
C GLU A 118 39.66 25.48 -20.95
N GLN A 119 39.95 24.42 -20.17
CA GLN A 119 40.96 24.44 -19.12
C GLN A 119 42.35 24.72 -19.69
N GLU A 120 42.76 24.03 -20.76
CA GLU A 120 44.05 24.30 -21.43
C GLU A 120 44.14 25.73 -21.99
N LYS A 121 43.03 26.25 -22.55
CA LYS A 121 42.98 27.65 -23.04
C LYS A 121 43.05 28.64 -21.88
N ALA A 122 42.39 28.37 -20.76
CA ALA A 122 42.44 29.20 -19.55
C ALA A 122 43.83 29.18 -18.91
N GLU A 123 44.48 28.02 -18.83
CA GLU A 123 45.86 27.87 -18.35
C GLU A 123 46.87 28.59 -19.26
N LYS A 124 46.72 28.47 -20.59
CA LYS A 124 47.54 29.21 -21.56
C LYS A 124 47.33 30.71 -21.47
N LYS A 125 46.09 31.18 -21.29
CA LYS A 125 45.77 32.60 -21.06
C LYS A 125 46.37 33.11 -19.75
N ALA A 126 46.20 32.37 -18.66
CA ALA A 126 46.77 32.73 -17.36
C ALA A 126 48.31 32.77 -17.38
N SER A 127 48.94 31.85 -18.13
CA SER A 127 50.39 31.83 -18.35
C SER A 127 50.87 33.00 -19.21
N PHE A 128 50.09 33.37 -20.25
CA PHE A 128 50.37 34.53 -21.09
C PHE A 128 50.20 35.86 -20.34
N GLU A 129 49.17 36.00 -19.51
CA GLU A 129 49.00 37.16 -18.62
C GLU A 129 50.12 37.27 -17.61
N ARG A 130 50.57 36.16 -17.02
CA ARG A 130 51.72 36.13 -16.09
C ARG A 130 53.03 36.57 -16.77
N ASN A 131 53.23 36.22 -18.04
CA ASN A 131 54.40 36.66 -18.81
C ASN A 131 54.33 38.14 -19.24
N LYS A 132 53.14 38.70 -19.44
CA LYS A 132 52.94 40.12 -19.82
C LYS A 132 53.28 41.09 -18.69
N THR A 133 53.16 40.66 -17.43
CA THR A 133 53.47 41.51 -16.25
C THR A 133 54.98 41.60 -15.96
N ASN A 134 55.82 40.78 -16.62
CA ASN A 134 57.26 40.70 -16.39
C ASN A 134 58.12 41.43 -17.45
N THR A 135 57.53 42.22 -18.36
CA THR A 135 58.28 42.96 -19.39
C THR A 135 58.38 44.45 -19.04
N PRO A 136 59.59 45.04 -18.90
CA PRO A 136 59.75 46.48 -18.69
C PRO A 136 59.23 47.28 -19.89
N LYS A 137 58.53 48.40 -19.61
CA LYS A 137 58.02 49.35 -20.60
C LYS A 137 59.19 49.99 -21.38
N GLU A 138 59.30 49.69 -22.67
CA GLU A 138 59.96 50.59 -23.62
C GLU A 138 58.94 51.12 -24.63
N THR A 139 58.86 52.44 -24.64
CA THR A 139 58.10 53.31 -25.53
C THR A 139 58.57 53.15 -26.97
N LYS A 140 57.69 52.75 -27.90
CA LYS A 140 57.69 53.28 -29.27
C LYS A 140 56.28 53.39 -29.85
N GLU A 141 55.93 54.64 -30.08
CA GLU A 141 54.94 55.17 -31.00
C GLU A 141 55.16 54.60 -32.42
N ASN A 142 54.08 54.20 -33.09
CA ASN A 142 53.81 54.47 -34.51
C ASN A 142 52.45 53.89 -34.95
N GLU A 143 51.82 54.67 -35.81
CA GLU A 143 50.53 54.52 -36.50
C GLU A 143 50.26 53.09 -37.03
N ILE A 144 49.01 52.62 -37.12
CA ILE A 144 48.08 52.93 -38.21
C ILE A 144 46.65 52.70 -37.72
N ARG A 145 45.84 53.76 -37.74
CA ARG A 145 44.38 53.67 -37.60
C ARG A 145 43.78 53.16 -38.91
N GLN A 146 43.45 51.87 -38.98
CA GLN A 146 42.52 51.38 -40.00
C GLN A 146 41.10 51.80 -39.65
N ARG A 147 40.61 52.81 -40.35
CA ARG A 147 39.22 53.25 -40.35
C ARG A 147 38.38 52.23 -41.12
N THR A 148 37.89 51.19 -40.44
CA THR A 148 36.83 50.33 -40.98
C THR A 148 35.51 51.11 -40.94
N GLY A 149 35.21 51.82 -42.03
CA GLY A 149 33.99 52.60 -42.18
C GLY A 149 32.76 51.71 -42.40
N GLY A 150 31.68 52.01 -41.69
CA GLY A 150 30.32 51.87 -42.23
C GLY A 150 29.69 50.48 -42.28
N LYS A 151 29.87 49.63 -41.25
CA LYS A 151 28.96 48.50 -40.98
C LYS A 151 29.03 48.01 -39.52
N ARG A 152 29.36 48.92 -38.59
CA ARG A 152 29.62 48.57 -37.19
C ARG A 152 28.35 48.63 -36.33
N ASP A 153 27.48 49.61 -36.55
CA ASP A 153 26.34 49.81 -35.65
C ASP A 153 25.30 48.67 -35.73
N GLU A 154 24.98 48.15 -36.93
CA GLU A 154 24.09 46.98 -37.06
C GLU A 154 24.71 45.68 -36.54
N THR A 155 26.03 45.51 -36.67
CA THR A 155 26.71 44.31 -36.13
C THR A 155 26.79 44.31 -34.61
N PHE A 156 26.89 45.49 -33.98
CA PHE A 156 26.91 45.65 -32.53
C PHE A 156 25.56 45.30 -31.90
N ASP A 157 24.44 45.75 -32.49
CA ASP A 157 23.09 45.38 -32.02
C ASP A 157 22.81 43.89 -32.23
N LEU A 158 23.22 43.32 -33.37
CA LEU A 158 23.08 41.89 -33.62
C LEU A 158 23.93 41.06 -32.64
N GLU A 159 25.17 41.47 -32.37
CA GLU A 159 26.05 40.83 -31.41
C GLU A 159 25.51 40.91 -29.99
N HIS A 160 24.92 42.05 -29.60
CA HIS A 160 24.27 42.22 -28.30
C HIS A 160 23.04 41.33 -28.13
N VAL A 161 22.18 41.24 -29.15
CA VAL A 161 21.00 40.36 -29.14
C VAL A 161 21.42 38.89 -29.10
N LEU A 162 22.44 38.50 -29.87
CA LEU A 162 22.99 37.14 -29.85
C LEU A 162 23.61 36.79 -28.48
N GLN A 163 24.31 37.75 -27.86
CA GLN A 163 24.88 37.58 -26.52
C GLN A 163 23.78 37.45 -25.47
N HIS A 164 22.70 38.21 -25.58
CA HIS A 164 21.54 38.11 -24.70
C HIS A 164 20.82 36.76 -24.84
N HIS A 165 20.56 36.30 -26.07
CA HIS A 165 20.00 34.96 -26.29
C HIS A 165 20.92 33.86 -25.76
N ARG A 166 22.24 33.99 -25.93
CA ARG A 166 23.21 33.02 -25.41
C ARG A 166 23.20 32.98 -23.88
N GLN A 167 23.13 34.13 -23.22
CA GLN A 167 23.01 34.21 -21.77
C GLN A 167 21.72 33.56 -21.26
N ILE A 168 20.59 33.80 -21.93
CA ILE A 168 19.31 33.14 -21.60
C ILE A 168 19.43 31.63 -21.79
N HIS A 169 20.04 31.16 -22.88
CA HIS A 169 20.25 29.72 -23.10
C HIS A 169 21.16 29.09 -22.03
N ASP A 170 22.19 29.79 -21.58
CA ASP A 170 23.08 29.32 -20.52
C ASP A 170 22.35 29.28 -19.16
N GLU A 171 21.52 30.27 -18.85
CA GLU A 171 20.67 30.30 -17.64
C GLU A 171 19.64 29.16 -17.65
N LEU A 172 18.92 28.95 -18.77
CA LEU A 172 17.94 27.85 -18.90
C LEU A 172 18.61 26.48 -18.81
N THR A 173 19.80 26.32 -19.38
CA THR A 173 20.56 25.07 -19.31
C THR A 173 20.99 24.76 -17.88
N THR A 174 21.40 25.79 -17.13
CA THR A 174 21.76 25.68 -15.71
C THR A 174 20.57 25.33 -14.83
N ASP A 175 19.40 25.91 -15.12
CA ASP A 175 18.17 25.56 -14.42
C ASP A 175 17.70 24.14 -14.74
N LEU A 176 17.83 23.70 -15.99
CA LEU A 176 17.50 22.33 -16.39
C LEU A 176 18.43 21.30 -15.74
N SER A 177 19.73 21.58 -15.64
CA SER A 177 20.66 20.70 -14.92
C SER A 177 20.31 20.63 -13.43
N ARG A 178 19.96 21.77 -12.80
CA ARG A 178 19.53 21.81 -11.40
C ARG A 178 18.22 21.04 -11.18
N MET A 179 17.24 21.18 -12.08
CA MET A 179 15.99 20.42 -12.02
C MET A 179 16.22 18.92 -12.22
N ALA A 180 17.11 18.52 -13.15
CA ALA A 180 17.48 17.14 -13.37
C ALA A 180 18.17 16.53 -12.14
N GLU A 181 19.08 17.27 -11.49
CA GLU A 181 19.69 16.85 -10.23
C GLU A 181 18.67 16.69 -9.10
N GLN A 182 17.72 17.62 -8.98
CA GLN A 182 16.64 17.54 -8.00
C GLN A 182 15.74 16.34 -8.27
N LEU A 183 15.37 16.10 -9.53
CA LEU A 183 14.59 14.93 -9.92
C LEU A 183 15.33 13.62 -9.61
N LYS A 184 16.64 13.56 -9.87
CA LYS A 184 17.50 12.42 -9.51
C LYS A 184 17.48 12.17 -8.00
N LYS A 185 17.71 13.21 -7.19
CA LYS A 185 17.69 13.12 -5.72
C LYS A 185 16.32 12.69 -5.20
N ASN A 186 15.25 13.28 -5.74
CA ASN A 186 13.88 12.93 -5.38
C ASN A 186 13.58 11.47 -5.75
N SER A 187 13.95 11.02 -6.95
CA SER A 187 13.74 9.63 -7.39
C SER A 187 14.51 8.61 -6.55
N GLN A 188 15.74 8.93 -6.12
CA GLN A 188 16.49 8.10 -5.18
C GLN A 188 15.79 8.04 -3.81
N ALA A 189 15.38 9.19 -3.26
CA ALA A 189 14.65 9.25 -2.01
C ALA A 189 13.29 8.53 -2.06
N PHE A 190 12.59 8.56 -3.19
CA PHE A 190 11.37 7.78 -3.43
C PHE A 190 11.68 6.27 -3.40
N GLY A 191 12.77 5.83 -4.02
CA GLY A 191 13.20 4.43 -3.97
C GLY A 191 13.50 3.91 -2.56
N ASP A 192 14.07 4.77 -1.70
CA ASP A 192 14.35 4.44 -0.29
C ASP A 192 13.08 4.46 0.56
N THR A 193 12.21 5.45 0.35
CA THR A 193 10.91 5.55 1.03
C THR A 193 10.05 4.34 0.69
N LEU A 194 10.00 3.93 -0.58
CA LEU A 194 9.28 2.74 -1.00
C LEU A 194 9.81 1.46 -0.34
N SER A 195 11.14 1.38 -0.12
CA SER A 195 11.73 0.25 0.60
C SER A 195 11.33 0.21 2.08
N LYS A 196 11.19 1.39 2.71
CA LYS A 196 10.70 1.50 4.09
C LYS A 196 9.21 1.15 4.17
N ASP A 197 8.41 1.66 3.23
CA ASP A 197 6.98 1.38 3.15
C ASP A 197 6.72 -0.12 2.96
N GLU A 198 7.55 -0.83 2.19
CA GLU A 198 7.47 -2.28 2.08
C GLU A 198 7.61 -2.96 3.46
N ILE A 199 8.61 -2.57 4.26
CA ILE A 199 8.86 -3.15 5.58
C ILE A 199 7.68 -2.87 6.52
N VAL A 200 7.20 -1.62 6.55
CA VAL A 200 6.07 -1.22 7.38
C VAL A 200 4.80 -1.97 6.97
N LEU A 201 4.55 -2.14 5.68
CA LEU A 201 3.39 -2.88 5.17
C LEU A 201 3.45 -4.36 5.55
N ARG A 202 4.64 -4.98 5.53
CA ARG A 202 4.86 -6.35 6.00
C ARG A 202 4.60 -6.50 7.49
N ASP A 203 5.06 -5.57 8.30
CA ASP A 203 4.85 -5.60 9.74
C ASP A 203 3.39 -5.34 10.10
N ALA A 204 2.71 -4.44 9.39
CA ALA A 204 1.27 -4.24 9.52
C ALA A 204 0.49 -5.52 9.17
N GLN A 205 0.88 -6.23 8.09
CA GLN A 205 0.28 -7.51 7.72
C GLN A 205 0.47 -8.55 8.83
N LYS A 206 1.70 -8.72 9.35
CA LYS A 206 1.98 -9.64 10.47
C LYS A 206 1.20 -9.28 11.74
N ALA A 207 1.09 -7.99 12.05
CA ALA A 207 0.32 -7.52 13.21
C ALA A 207 -1.17 -7.85 13.05
N VAL A 208 -1.74 -7.65 11.86
CA VAL A 208 -3.13 -8.03 11.55
C VAL A 208 -3.33 -9.54 11.68
N GLU A 209 -2.41 -10.36 11.14
CA GLU A 209 -2.46 -11.82 11.28
C GLU A 209 -2.37 -12.26 12.76
N HIS A 210 -1.48 -11.66 13.54
CA HIS A 210 -1.35 -11.93 14.97
C HIS A 210 -2.62 -11.55 15.75
N ASN A 211 -3.20 -10.38 15.47
CA ASN A 211 -4.44 -9.94 16.10
C ASN A 211 -5.62 -10.83 15.74
N LEU A 212 -5.72 -11.28 14.48
CA LEU A 212 -6.73 -12.24 14.07
C LEU A 212 -6.54 -13.58 14.80
N LYS A 213 -5.30 -14.09 14.90
CA LYS A 213 -5.00 -15.31 15.65
C LYS A 213 -5.37 -15.19 17.14
N ARG A 214 -5.09 -14.04 17.76
CA ARG A 214 -5.52 -13.73 19.13
C ARG A 214 -7.04 -13.73 19.26
N MET A 215 -7.74 -13.01 18.39
CA MET A 215 -9.21 -12.96 18.36
C MET A 215 -9.83 -14.35 18.20
N THR A 216 -9.29 -15.20 17.32
CA THR A 216 -9.78 -16.58 17.14
C THR A 216 -9.54 -17.46 18.37
N THR A 217 -8.40 -17.27 19.05
CA THR A 217 -8.03 -18.03 20.25
C THR A 217 -8.87 -17.62 21.45
N GLU A 218 -9.05 -16.32 21.65
CA GLU A 218 -9.93 -15.76 22.68
C GLU A 218 -11.36 -16.20 22.43
N ARG A 219 -11.83 -16.14 21.19
CA ARG A 219 -13.12 -16.68 20.80
C ARG A 219 -13.29 -18.16 21.14
N GLN A 220 -12.28 -19.00 20.87
CA GLN A 220 -12.31 -20.42 21.28
C GLN A 220 -12.36 -20.59 22.80
N ARG A 221 -11.69 -19.74 23.57
CA ARG A 221 -11.73 -19.77 25.04
C ARG A 221 -13.12 -19.37 25.54
N LEU A 222 -13.69 -18.27 25.05
CA LEU A 222 -15.06 -17.85 25.38
C LEU A 222 -16.06 -18.97 25.04
N ASP A 223 -15.90 -19.62 23.89
CA ASP A 223 -16.79 -20.70 23.44
C ASP A 223 -16.73 -21.95 24.33
N LYS A 224 -15.53 -22.29 24.84
CA LYS A 224 -15.37 -23.37 25.82
C LYS A 224 -16.06 -23.04 27.14
N HIS A 225 -15.91 -21.82 27.65
CA HIS A 225 -16.56 -21.40 28.89
C HIS A 225 -18.09 -21.35 28.75
N TYR A 226 -18.61 -20.83 27.64
CA TYR A 226 -20.04 -20.79 27.38
C TYR A 226 -20.66 -22.19 27.26
N SER A 227 -20.02 -23.12 26.54
CA SER A 227 -20.55 -24.49 26.41
C SER A 227 -20.56 -25.30 27.70
N LYS A 228 -19.60 -25.03 28.60
CA LYS A 228 -19.44 -25.78 29.83
C LYS A 228 -20.46 -25.33 30.88
N SER A 229 -20.73 -24.03 30.95
CA SER A 229 -21.74 -23.45 31.86
C SER A 229 -23.19 -23.70 31.41
N TRP A 230 -23.45 -23.74 30.09
CA TRP A 230 -24.78 -24.07 29.59
C TRP A 230 -25.16 -25.53 29.89
N LYS A 231 -24.23 -26.49 29.68
CA LYS A 231 -24.52 -27.91 29.91
C LYS A 231 -24.86 -28.21 31.38
N THR A 232 -24.15 -27.62 32.33
CA THR A 232 -24.42 -27.81 33.76
C THR A 232 -25.72 -27.14 34.21
N SER A 233 -26.02 -25.93 33.72
CA SER A 233 -27.31 -25.28 33.98
C SER A 233 -28.48 -26.03 33.34
N PHE A 234 -28.31 -26.56 32.14
CA PHE A 234 -29.36 -27.35 31.48
C PHE A 234 -29.64 -28.67 32.22
N MET A 235 -28.59 -29.35 32.69
CA MET A 235 -28.75 -30.59 33.47
C MET A 235 -29.45 -30.33 34.81
N THR A 236 -29.14 -29.23 35.48
CA THR A 236 -29.82 -28.84 36.73
C THR A 236 -31.28 -28.44 36.50
N PHE A 237 -31.58 -27.67 35.44
CA PHE A 237 -32.95 -27.38 35.03
C PHE A 237 -33.75 -28.64 34.67
N GLY A 238 -33.12 -29.65 34.06
CA GLY A 238 -33.74 -30.93 33.75
C GLY A 238 -34.20 -31.69 35.00
N VAL A 239 -33.35 -31.73 36.05
CA VAL A 239 -33.71 -32.36 37.33
C VAL A 239 -34.86 -31.62 38.01
N VAL A 240 -34.82 -30.28 38.04
CA VAL A 240 -35.90 -29.46 38.62
C VAL A 240 -37.22 -29.68 37.89
N LEU A 241 -37.20 -29.67 36.55
CA LEU A 241 -38.38 -29.93 35.72
C LEU A 241 -38.97 -31.32 35.99
N PHE A 242 -38.12 -32.34 36.11
CA PHE A 242 -38.54 -33.71 36.41
C PHE A 242 -39.27 -33.79 37.76
N VAL A 243 -38.74 -33.15 38.80
CA VAL A 243 -39.40 -33.06 40.11
C VAL A 243 -40.75 -32.34 40.01
N CYS A 244 -40.84 -31.25 39.25
CA CYS A 244 -42.11 -30.55 39.01
C CYS A 244 -43.14 -31.44 38.29
N ILE A 245 -42.73 -32.22 37.28
CA ILE A 245 -43.63 -33.15 36.57
C ILE A 245 -44.13 -34.24 37.52
N MET A 246 -43.26 -34.84 38.33
CA MET A 246 -43.65 -35.82 39.33
C MET A 246 -44.65 -35.24 40.33
N PHE A 247 -44.44 -33.99 40.76
CA PHE A 247 -45.36 -33.29 41.66
C PHE A 247 -46.73 -33.06 41.03
N ILE A 248 -46.76 -32.62 39.76
CA ILE A 248 -48.01 -32.45 39.01
C ILE A 248 -48.73 -33.77 38.84
N LEU A 249 -48.01 -34.87 38.55
CA LEU A 249 -48.59 -36.21 38.41
C LEU A 249 -49.21 -36.69 39.73
N VAL A 250 -48.55 -36.48 40.86
CA VAL A 250 -49.12 -36.81 42.19
C VAL A 250 -50.36 -35.95 42.48
N PHE A 251 -50.32 -34.66 42.15
CA PHE A 251 -51.48 -33.79 42.32
C PHE A 251 -52.64 -34.19 41.41
N PHE A 252 -52.32 -34.61 40.18
CA PHE A 252 -53.29 -35.18 39.26
C PHE A 252 -53.84 -36.49 39.79
N THR A 253 -53.03 -37.43 40.27
CA THR A 253 -53.56 -38.70 40.81
C THR A 253 -54.45 -38.45 42.03
N ILE A 254 -54.12 -37.53 42.93
CA ILE A 254 -54.99 -37.17 44.06
C ILE A 254 -56.30 -36.54 43.59
N LYS A 255 -56.26 -35.65 42.59
CA LYS A 255 -57.45 -34.95 42.08
C LYS A 255 -58.31 -35.82 41.16
N PHE A 256 -57.69 -36.75 40.44
CA PHE A 256 -58.32 -37.64 39.45
C PHE A 256 -58.58 -39.04 40.00
N LEU A 257 -58.17 -39.37 41.23
CA LEU A 257 -58.68 -40.51 42.00
C LEU A 257 -60.19 -40.26 42.20
N PRO A 258 -61.06 -40.93 41.43
CA PRO A 258 -62.48 -40.93 41.74
C PRO A 258 -62.59 -41.60 43.11
N LYS A 259 -63.28 -40.97 44.05
CA LYS A 259 -63.78 -41.70 45.22
C LYS A 259 -64.65 -42.85 44.68
N ALA A 260 -64.08 -44.04 44.63
CA ALA A 260 -64.81 -45.29 44.65
C ALA A 260 -65.34 -45.52 46.07
#